data_AF-A0A2J0MQ06-F1
#
_entry.id   AF-A0A2J0MQ06-F1
#
_cell.length_a   1.000
_cell.length_b   1.000
_cell.length_c   1.000
_cell.angle_alpha   90.00
_cell.angle_beta   90.00
_cell.angle_gamma   90.00
#
_symmetry.space_group_name_H-M   'P 1'
#
loop_
_entity.id
_entity.type
_entity.pdbx_description
1 polymer ?
#
loop_
_entity_poly.entity_id
_entity_poly.type
_entity_poly.pdbx_seq_one_letter_code
_entity_poly.pdbx_strand_id
1 'polypeptide(L)'
;MIKMEEKIEKKESSQLPVFITLSQAAKISDYTAEHLNLLCRKKILKGQKIGRNWNTTEDWLADFLASDFRNAHKRKSSKQNKKQSKKFFEKKFRAPVEKIKKESADKNFPVAEKSFCSNPVEIYAETETTYKKDKFLWLSVITKFSFLILIGLFFFFGAPVVHYLWNNYGF
;
A
#
# COMPACT_ATOMS: atom_id res chain seq x y z
N MET A 1 39.22 -11.58 45.47
CA MET A 1 39.02 -11.62 44.00
C MET A 1 37.98 -12.68 43.70
N ILE A 2 36.69 -12.31 43.73
CA ILE A 2 35.58 -13.20 43.38
C ILE A 2 34.75 -12.45 42.34
N LYS A 3 34.79 -12.97 41.12
CA LYS A 3 34.14 -12.46 39.93
C LYS A 3 32.65 -12.79 40.05
N MET A 4 31.82 -11.78 40.32
CA MET A 4 30.37 -11.92 40.23
C MET A 4 29.99 -11.88 38.75
N GLU A 5 29.84 -13.06 38.15
CA GLU A 5 29.16 -13.18 36.87
C GLU A 5 27.66 -13.10 37.12
N GLU A 6 27.15 -11.87 37.00
CA GLU A 6 25.74 -11.55 36.88
C GLU A 6 25.22 -12.21 35.60
N LYS A 7 24.68 -13.42 35.78
CA LYS A 7 23.98 -14.17 34.75
C LYS A 7 22.66 -13.44 34.49
N ILE A 8 22.66 -12.54 33.50
CA ILE A 8 21.45 -11.89 32.99
C ILE A 8 20.59 -12.98 32.36
N GLU A 9 19.74 -13.58 33.18
CA GLU A 9 18.71 -14.52 32.76
C GLU A 9 17.62 -13.72 32.05
N LYS A 10 17.78 -13.61 30.73
CA LYS A 10 16.70 -13.18 29.83
C LYS A 10 15.59 -14.22 29.94
N LYS A 11 14.66 -13.95 30.85
CA LYS A 11 13.43 -14.71 31.03
C LYS A 11 12.58 -14.52 29.77
N GLU A 12 12.75 -15.42 28.81
CA GLU A 12 11.87 -15.60 27.66
C GLU A 12 10.55 -16.18 28.19
N SER A 13 9.79 -15.34 28.90
CA SER A 13 8.50 -15.74 29.43
C SER A 13 7.52 -15.83 28.26
N SER A 14 6.98 -17.02 28.07
CA SER A 14 5.86 -17.39 27.20
C SER A 14 4.58 -16.61 27.57
N GLN A 15 4.59 -15.29 27.38
CA GLN A 15 3.42 -14.46 27.58
C GLN A 15 2.68 -14.38 26.25
N LEU A 16 1.43 -14.85 26.23
CA LEU A 16 0.55 -14.60 25.10
C LEU A 16 0.44 -13.09 24.90
N PRO A 17 0.47 -12.59 23.64
CA PRO A 17 0.36 -11.17 23.38
C PRO A 17 -0.96 -10.64 23.96
N VAL A 18 -0.86 -9.64 24.82
CA VAL A 18 -2.02 -9.03 25.48
C VAL A 18 -2.75 -8.20 24.43
N PHE A 19 -3.90 -8.70 23.98
CA PHE A 19 -4.75 -8.00 23.02
C PHE A 19 -5.58 -6.94 23.72
N ILE A 20 -5.47 -5.71 23.24
CA ILE A 20 -6.29 -4.57 23.63
C ILE A 20 -7.41 -4.34 22.61
N THR A 21 -8.54 -3.82 23.07
CA THR A 21 -9.64 -3.42 22.18
C THR A 21 -9.27 -2.16 21.40
N LEU A 22 -9.86 -1.97 20.21
CA LEU A 22 -9.62 -0.74 19.44
C LEU A 22 -10.06 0.54 20.17
N SER A 23 -11.04 0.45 21.07
CA SER A 23 -11.45 1.59 21.90
C SER A 23 -10.36 1.97 22.90
N GLN A 24 -9.65 1.00 23.48
CA GLN A 24 -8.49 1.27 24.33
C GLN A 24 -7.31 1.80 23.51
N ALA A 25 -7.02 1.18 22.36
CA ALA A 25 -5.99 1.65 21.44
C ALA A 25 -6.22 3.10 20.99
N ALA A 26 -7.48 3.49 20.76
CA ALA A 26 -7.88 4.85 20.43
C ALA A 26 -7.72 5.88 21.57
N LYS A 27 -7.53 5.44 22.82
CA LYS A 27 -7.15 6.34 23.92
C LYS A 27 -5.65 6.54 23.99
N ILE A 28 -4.89 5.53 23.58
CA ILE A 28 -3.43 5.53 23.57
C ILE A 28 -2.89 6.27 22.34
N SER A 29 -3.56 6.11 21.21
CA SER A 29 -3.27 6.84 19.97
C SER A 29 -4.24 7.99 19.77
N ASP A 30 -3.82 9.08 19.15
CA ASP A 30 -4.69 10.20 18.76
C ASP A 30 -5.68 9.87 17.61
N TYR A 31 -5.94 8.58 17.35
CA TYR A 31 -6.82 8.10 16.29
C TYR A 31 -8.13 7.58 16.86
N THR A 32 -9.20 7.71 16.08
CA THR A 32 -10.50 7.13 16.43
C THR A 32 -10.49 5.61 16.27
N ALA A 33 -11.29 4.91 17.08
CA ALA A 33 -11.40 3.46 17.02
C ALA A 33 -11.84 2.95 15.64
N GLU A 34 -12.72 3.70 14.96
CA GLU A 34 -13.17 3.38 13.60
C GLU A 34 -12.05 3.54 12.57
N HIS A 35 -11.18 4.54 12.74
CA HIS A 35 -10.00 4.68 11.90
C HIS A 35 -9.04 3.49 12.08
N LEU A 36 -8.78 3.09 13.33
CA LEU A 36 -7.95 1.92 13.59
C LEU A 36 -8.58 0.62 13.04
N ASN A 37 -9.90 0.49 13.09
CA ASN A 37 -10.64 -0.63 12.49
C ASN A 37 -10.41 -0.70 10.98
N LEU A 38 -10.53 0.43 10.28
CA LEU A 38 -10.23 0.54 8.86
C LEU A 38 -8.77 0.14 8.56
N LEU A 39 -7.81 0.57 9.38
CA LEU A 39 -6.39 0.25 9.21
C LEU A 39 -6.10 -1.24 9.41
N CYS A 40 -6.75 -1.89 10.37
CA CYS A 40 -6.68 -3.35 10.57
C CYS A 40 -7.21 -4.10 9.34
N ARG A 41 -8.37 -3.70 8.80
CA ARG A 41 -8.94 -4.29 7.58
C ARG A 41 -8.04 -4.12 6.36
N LYS A 42 -7.37 -2.96 6.25
CA LYS A 42 -6.40 -2.65 5.20
C LYS A 42 -5.05 -3.35 5.39
N LYS A 43 -4.85 -4.10 6.48
CA LYS A 43 -3.59 -4.75 6.85
C LYS A 43 -2.40 -3.78 6.96
N ILE A 44 -2.69 -2.50 7.24
CA ILE A 44 -1.67 -1.47 7.47
C ILE A 44 -1.24 -1.54 8.94
N LEU A 45 -2.23 -1.63 9.83
CA LEU A 45 -2.03 -1.90 11.25
C LEU A 45 -2.24 -3.40 11.48
N LYS A 46 -1.37 -4.02 12.28
CA LYS A 46 -1.58 -5.41 12.69
C LYS A 46 -2.74 -5.46 13.68
N GLY A 47 -3.68 -6.37 13.44
CA GLY A 47 -4.82 -6.60 14.30
C GLY A 47 -5.32 -8.02 14.16
N GLN A 48 -5.92 -8.54 15.22
CA GLN A 48 -6.55 -9.85 15.27
C GLN A 48 -8.06 -9.66 15.42
N LYS A 49 -8.85 -10.36 14.60
CA LYS A 49 -10.30 -10.37 14.74
C LYS A 49 -10.68 -11.35 15.85
N ILE A 50 -11.30 -10.85 16.92
CA ILE A 50 -11.76 -11.64 18.06
C ILE A 50 -13.28 -11.44 18.16
N GLY A 51 -14.03 -12.48 17.79
CA GLY A 51 -15.48 -12.41 17.66
C GLY A 51 -15.92 -11.41 16.58
N ARG A 52 -16.68 -10.38 16.98
CA ARG A 52 -17.20 -9.33 16.06
C ARG A 52 -16.25 -8.14 15.92
N ASN A 53 -15.33 -7.97 16.85
CA ASN A 53 -14.48 -6.79 16.93
C ASN A 53 -13.06 -7.11 16.47
N TRP A 54 -12.37 -6.07 16.03
CA TRP A 54 -10.93 -6.10 15.84
C TRP A 54 -10.24 -5.71 17.15
N ASN A 55 -9.10 -6.34 17.41
CA ASN A 55 -8.24 -6.08 18.54
C ASN A 55 -6.81 -5.89 18.04
N THR A 56 -5.99 -5.15 18.77
CA THR A 56 -4.57 -4.93 18.45
C THR A 56 -3.73 -5.10 19.71
N THR A 57 -2.42 -4.93 19.61
CA THR A 57 -1.51 -4.92 20.76
C THR A 57 -0.83 -3.55 20.85
N GLU A 58 -0.36 -3.19 22.03
CA GLU A 58 0.36 -1.93 22.23
C GLU A 58 1.63 -1.86 21.39
N ASP A 59 2.38 -2.96 21.30
CA ASP A 59 3.59 -3.05 20.49
C ASP A 59 3.31 -2.79 19.00
N TRP A 60 2.24 -3.40 18.47
CA TRP A 60 1.88 -3.20 17.06
C TRP A 60 1.42 -1.78 16.76
N LEU A 61 0.75 -1.14 17.72
CA LEU A 61 0.33 0.25 17.61
C LEU A 61 1.53 1.19 17.66
N ALA A 62 2.48 0.94 18.56
CA ALA A 62 3.72 1.71 18.67
C ALA A 62 4.56 1.61 17.39
N ASP A 63 4.72 0.40 16.85
CA ASP A 63 5.38 0.15 15.57
C ASP A 63 4.72 0.94 14.43
N PHE A 64 3.39 0.93 14.39
CA PHE A 64 2.62 1.64 13.38
C PHE A 64 2.82 3.16 13.48
N LEU A 65 2.71 3.73 14.68
CA LEU A 65 2.92 5.16 14.90
C LEU A 65 4.34 5.58 14.48
N ALA A 66 5.36 4.83 14.90
CA ALA A 66 6.74 5.07 14.50
C ALA A 66 6.93 5.05 12.97
N SER A 67 6.23 4.14 12.28
CA SER A 67 6.26 4.05 10.82
C SER A 67 5.55 5.22 10.12
N ASP A 68 4.43 5.70 10.65
CA ASP A 68 3.69 6.81 10.04
C ASP A 68 4.44 8.13 10.21
N PHE A 69 5.08 8.36 11.37
CA PHE A 69 5.96 9.53 11.57
C PHE A 69 7.11 9.57 10.54
N ARG A 70 7.74 8.42 10.27
CA ARG A 70 8.79 8.30 9.24
C ARG A 70 8.26 8.64 7.84
N ASN A 71 7.07 8.16 7.51
CA ASN A 71 6.43 8.43 6.22
C ASN A 71 5.97 9.89 6.08
N ALA A 72 5.49 10.51 7.15
CA ALA A 72 5.11 11.91 7.18
C ALA A 72 6.30 12.83 6.87
N HIS A 73 7.48 12.54 7.42
CA HIS A 73 8.70 13.31 7.14
C HIS A 73 9.09 13.24 5.65
N LYS A 74 9.00 12.04 5.04
CA LYS A 74 9.25 11.84 3.60
C LYS A 74 8.20 12.51 2.69
N ARG A 75 6.94 12.58 3.13
CA ARG A 75 5.86 13.29 2.42
C ARG A 75 6.07 14.81 2.43
N LYS A 76 6.60 15.37 3.53
CA LYS A 76 6.89 16.82 3.62
C LYS A 76 8.01 17.24 2.66
N SER A 77 9.11 16.49 2.58
CA SER A 77 10.22 16.79 1.67
C SER A 77 9.84 16.70 0.18
N SER A 78 8.96 15.75 -0.19
CA SER A 78 8.44 15.65 -1.56
C SER A 78 7.41 16.74 -1.90
N LYS A 79 6.61 17.21 -0.93
CA LYS A 79 5.63 18.30 -1.13
C LYS A 79 6.31 19.65 -1.38
N GLN A 80 7.45 19.93 -0.73
CA GLN A 80 8.26 21.13 -1.00
C GLN A 80 8.82 21.13 -2.43
N ASN A 81 9.38 20.00 -2.88
CA ASN A 81 9.86 19.83 -4.26
C ASN A 81 8.75 20.03 -5.31
N LYS A 82 7.54 19.51 -5.05
CA LYS A 82 6.39 19.67 -5.96
C LYS A 82 5.87 21.12 -6.00
N LYS A 83 6.00 21.87 -4.90
CA LYS A 83 5.61 23.30 -4.84
C LYS A 83 6.60 24.17 -5.61
N GLN A 84 7.89 23.86 -5.56
CA GLN A 84 8.92 24.51 -6.37
C GLN A 84 8.76 24.17 -7.85
N SER A 85 8.51 22.92 -8.22
CA SER A 85 8.30 22.54 -9.63
C SER A 85 7.03 23.15 -10.21
N LYS A 86 5.93 23.23 -9.44
CA LYS A 86 4.72 23.96 -9.84
C LYS A 86 4.99 25.46 -10.01
N LYS A 87 5.69 26.11 -9.08
CA LYS A 87 6.07 27.53 -9.21
C LYS A 87 6.97 27.77 -10.44
N PHE A 88 7.91 26.86 -10.70
CA PHE A 88 8.79 26.93 -11.86
C PHE A 88 8.02 26.72 -13.18
N PHE A 89 7.14 25.73 -13.22
CA PHE A 89 6.26 25.47 -14.36
C PHE A 89 5.33 26.67 -14.60
N GLU A 90 4.66 27.17 -13.57
CA GLU A 90 3.77 28.32 -13.67
C GLU A 90 4.52 29.58 -14.16
N LYS A 91 5.75 29.82 -13.71
CA LYS A 91 6.60 30.89 -14.23
C LYS A 91 7.02 30.68 -15.70
N LYS A 92 7.33 29.43 -16.08
CA LYS A 92 7.77 29.06 -17.43
C LYS A 92 6.63 29.08 -18.46
N PHE A 93 5.40 28.77 -18.03
CA PHE A 93 4.23 28.63 -18.92
C PHE A 93 3.19 29.77 -18.78
N ARG A 94 3.21 30.63 -17.74
CA ARG A 94 2.39 31.87 -17.72
C ARG A 94 3.00 33.02 -18.51
N ALA A 95 4.33 33.15 -18.56
CA ALA A 95 4.99 34.22 -19.31
C ALA A 95 4.62 34.26 -20.82
N PRO A 96 4.33 33.13 -21.48
CA PRO A 96 3.81 33.12 -22.86
C PRO A 96 2.29 33.37 -23.00
N VAL A 97 1.49 33.15 -21.95
CA VAL A 97 0.00 33.23 -22.03
C VAL A 97 -0.50 34.68 -21.97
N GLU A 98 0.25 35.59 -21.35
CA GLU A 98 -0.07 37.02 -21.37
C GLU A 98 0.08 37.65 -22.78
N LYS A 99 0.91 37.06 -23.66
CA LYS A 99 0.97 37.46 -25.07
C LYS A 99 -0.29 37.05 -25.84
N ILE A 100 -0.86 35.88 -25.55
CA ILE A 100 -2.06 35.36 -26.22
C ILE A 100 -3.32 36.15 -25.80
N LYS A 101 -3.40 36.60 -24.54
CA LYS A 101 -4.57 37.34 -24.03
C LYS A 101 -4.73 38.76 -24.61
N LYS A 102 -3.66 39.34 -25.17
CA LYS A 102 -3.73 40.64 -25.87
C LYS A 102 -4.20 40.50 -27.32
N GLU A 103 -4.22 39.27 -27.86
CA GLU A 103 -4.58 38.97 -29.24
C GLU A 103 -6.04 38.47 -29.35
N SER A 104 -6.60 37.90 -28.28
CA SER A 104 -8.01 37.45 -28.22
C SER A 104 -9.00 38.53 -27.75
N ALA A 105 -8.60 39.80 -27.73
CA ALA A 105 -9.46 40.92 -27.35
C ALA A 105 -10.41 41.37 -28.48
N ASP A 106 -10.33 40.75 -29.66
CA ASP A 106 -11.27 40.97 -30.75
C ASP A 106 -12.01 39.66 -31.10
N LYS A 107 -13.35 39.78 -31.12
CA LYS A 107 -14.40 38.87 -31.64
C LYS A 107 -14.95 37.77 -30.72
N ASN A 108 -16.03 38.16 -30.02
CA ASN A 108 -17.24 37.39 -29.70
C ASN A 108 -17.07 35.88 -29.44
N PHE A 109 -16.91 35.53 -28.16
CA PHE A 109 -17.22 34.19 -27.66
C PHE A 109 -18.43 34.29 -26.70
N PRO A 110 -19.52 33.51 -26.90
CA PRO A 110 -20.69 33.60 -26.04
C PRO A 110 -20.34 33.04 -24.65
N VAL A 111 -20.25 33.95 -23.67
CA VAL A 111 -20.09 33.62 -22.25
C VAL A 111 -21.45 33.16 -21.72
N ALA A 112 -21.62 31.85 -21.54
CA ALA A 112 -22.72 31.32 -20.74
C ALA A 112 -22.36 31.46 -19.25
N GLU A 113 -22.75 32.58 -18.64
CA GLU A 113 -22.87 32.69 -17.19
C GLU A 113 -23.97 31.73 -16.72
N LYS A 114 -23.60 30.68 -16.01
CA LYS A 114 -24.53 29.94 -15.16
C LYS A 114 -24.01 29.89 -13.74
N SER A 115 -24.47 30.88 -12.98
CA SER A 115 -25.00 30.75 -11.62
C SER A 115 -24.24 29.83 -10.67
N PHE A 116 -23.40 30.46 -9.85
CA PHE A 116 -23.12 30.05 -8.49
C PHE A 116 -24.43 29.85 -7.72
N CYS A 117 -24.81 28.60 -7.40
CA CYS A 117 -25.83 28.33 -6.41
C CYS A 117 -25.18 27.65 -5.19
N SER A 118 -25.13 28.40 -4.10
CA SER A 118 -24.99 27.88 -2.74
C SER A 118 -26.28 27.15 -2.35
N ASN A 119 -26.18 25.88 -1.94
CA ASN A 119 -26.88 25.29 -0.78
C ASN A 119 -26.36 23.86 -0.50
N PRO A 120 -26.19 23.46 0.77
CA PRO A 120 -25.56 22.19 1.14
C PRO A 120 -26.59 21.06 1.06
N VAL A 121 -26.48 20.22 0.05
CA VAL A 121 -27.30 19.00 -0.08
C VAL A 121 -26.41 17.80 0.21
N GLU A 122 -26.83 17.04 1.23
CA GLU A 122 -26.31 15.74 1.59
C GLU A 122 -26.17 14.85 0.37
N ILE A 123 -24.95 14.39 0.12
CA ILE A 123 -24.68 13.30 -0.82
C ILE A 123 -23.86 12.27 -0.04
N TYR A 124 -24.56 11.32 0.59
CA TYR A 124 -24.00 9.98 0.81
C TYR A 124 -24.06 9.26 -0.54
N ALA A 125 -23.10 9.55 -1.41
CA ALA A 125 -22.87 8.74 -2.59
C ALA A 125 -21.94 7.59 -2.18
N GLU A 126 -22.54 6.43 -2.07
CA GLU A 126 -21.89 5.15 -2.27
C GLU A 126 -20.94 5.26 -3.48
N THR A 127 -19.64 5.16 -3.22
CA THR A 127 -18.64 4.97 -4.26
C THR A 127 -17.81 3.77 -3.85
N GLU A 128 -18.30 2.60 -4.25
CA GLU A 128 -17.40 1.57 -4.70
C GLU A 128 -16.42 2.22 -5.68
N THR A 129 -15.13 2.10 -5.43
CA THR A 129 -14.12 1.73 -6.42
C THR A 129 -12.70 2.01 -5.90
N THR A 130 -11.82 1.15 -6.40
CA THR A 130 -10.37 1.31 -6.56
C THR A 130 -9.46 0.62 -5.53
N TYR A 131 -9.30 -0.69 -5.75
CA TYR A 131 -8.08 -1.26 -6.32
C TYR A 131 -6.76 -0.53 -5.99
N LYS A 132 -5.84 -1.23 -5.29
CA LYS A 132 -4.49 -1.62 -5.78
C LYS A 132 -3.54 -1.95 -4.64
N LYS A 133 -3.12 -3.23 -4.50
CA LYS A 133 -1.69 -3.67 -4.60
C LYS A 133 -1.57 -5.17 -4.34
N ASP A 134 -1.93 -5.97 -5.34
CA ASP A 134 -1.77 -7.41 -5.28
C ASP A 134 -0.87 -7.81 -6.45
N LYS A 135 0.41 -7.50 -6.33
CA LYS A 135 1.46 -8.07 -7.20
C LYS A 135 1.68 -9.57 -6.92
N PHE A 136 0.71 -10.29 -6.37
CA PHE A 136 1.00 -11.57 -5.73
C PHE A 136 -0.11 -12.62 -5.84
N LEU A 137 -0.73 -12.74 -7.01
CA LEU A 137 -1.52 -13.94 -7.37
C LEU A 137 -1.23 -14.45 -8.78
N TRP A 138 -0.72 -13.62 -9.70
CA TRP A 138 -0.47 -14.05 -11.08
C TRP A 138 0.83 -14.84 -11.28
N LEU A 139 1.85 -14.64 -10.43
CA LEU A 139 3.08 -15.45 -10.46
C LEU A 139 2.81 -16.93 -10.13
N SER A 140 1.85 -17.21 -9.25
CA SER A 140 1.48 -18.59 -8.89
C SER A 140 0.74 -19.31 -10.03
N VAL A 141 0.02 -18.56 -10.87
CA VAL A 141 -0.67 -19.11 -12.04
C VAL A 141 0.33 -19.40 -13.16
N ILE A 142 1.22 -18.45 -13.46
CA ILE A 142 2.24 -18.61 -14.52
C ILE A 142 3.21 -19.76 -14.22
N THR A 143 3.67 -19.89 -12.97
CA THR A 143 4.58 -20.97 -12.58
C THR A 143 3.96 -22.36 -12.75
N LYS A 144 2.66 -22.50 -12.48
CA LYS A 144 1.93 -23.77 -12.70
C LYS A 144 1.78 -24.10 -14.19
N PHE A 145 1.48 -23.11 -15.04
CA PHE A 145 1.42 -23.32 -16.49
C PHE A 145 2.81 -23.64 -17.09
N SER A 146 3.87 -22.99 -16.61
CA SER A 146 5.24 -23.28 -17.05
C SER A 146 5.67 -24.70 -16.69
N PHE A 147 5.31 -25.20 -15.51
CA PHE A 147 5.64 -26.56 -15.10
C PHE A 147 4.91 -27.62 -15.95
N LEU A 148 3.64 -27.38 -16.29
CA LEU A 148 2.87 -28.26 -17.18
C LEU A 148 3.44 -28.31 -18.60
N ILE A 149 3.87 -27.17 -19.13
CA ILE A 149 4.53 -27.11 -20.45
C ILE A 149 5.86 -27.88 -20.42
N LEU A 150 6.64 -27.75 -19.34
CA LEU A 150 7.94 -28.41 -19.20
C LEU A 150 7.79 -29.94 -19.03
N ILE A 151 6.78 -30.40 -18.29
CA ILE A 151 6.40 -31.82 -18.22
C ILE A 151 6.01 -32.33 -19.60
N GLY A 152 5.17 -31.58 -20.34
CA GLY A 152 4.76 -31.97 -21.70
C GLY A 152 5.95 -32.13 -22.65
N LEU A 153 6.90 -31.19 -22.62
CA LEU A 153 8.12 -31.27 -23.42
C LEU A 153 9.03 -32.42 -23.01
N PHE A 154 9.11 -32.73 -21.71
CA PHE A 154 9.87 -33.88 -21.22
C PHE A 154 9.29 -35.21 -21.72
N PHE A 155 7.96 -35.37 -21.75
CA PHE A 155 7.36 -36.57 -22.31
C PHE A 155 7.51 -36.66 -23.83
N PHE A 156 7.45 -35.53 -24.54
CA PHE A 156 7.55 -35.50 -26.00
C PHE A 156 8.98 -35.74 -26.50
N PHE A 157 9.99 -35.14 -25.86
CA PHE A 157 11.40 -35.25 -26.28
C PHE A 157 12.23 -36.23 -25.45
N GLY A 158 11.90 -36.45 -24.18
CA GLY A 158 12.67 -37.33 -23.28
C GLY A 158 12.43 -38.81 -23.52
N ALA A 159 11.18 -39.23 -23.74
CA ALA A 159 10.83 -40.63 -23.99
C ALA A 159 11.59 -41.25 -25.20
N PRO A 160 11.67 -40.60 -26.37
CA PRO A 160 12.43 -41.16 -27.50
C PRO A 160 13.94 -41.19 -27.25
N VAL A 161 14.50 -40.24 -26.47
CA VAL A 161 15.91 -40.24 -26.10
C VAL A 161 16.23 -41.39 -25.15
N VAL A 162 15.40 -41.62 -24.14
CA VAL A 162 15.56 -42.76 -23.21
C VAL A 162 15.45 -44.09 -23.95
N HIS A 163 14.48 -44.23 -24.86
CA HIS A 163 14.33 -45.42 -25.69
C HIS A 163 15.55 -45.64 -26.59
N TYR A 164 16.07 -44.57 -27.20
CA TYR A 164 17.28 -44.62 -28.03
C TYR A 164 18.51 -45.04 -27.21
N LEU A 165 18.69 -44.48 -26.02
CA LEU A 165 19.80 -44.83 -25.13
C LEU A 165 19.70 -46.28 -24.62
N TRP A 166 18.49 -46.75 -24.28
CA TRP A 166 18.25 -48.15 -23.88
C TRP A 166 18.65 -49.14 -24.97
N ASN A 167 18.28 -48.83 -26.23
CA ASN A 167 18.58 -49.70 -27.36
C ASN A 167 20.07 -49.71 -27.74
N ASN A 168 20.80 -48.62 -27.51
CA ASN A 168 22.20 -48.49 -27.94
C ASN A 168 23.22 -48.80 -26.84
N TYR A 169 22.88 -48.55 -25.57
CA TYR A 169 23.82 -48.66 -24.45
C TYR A 169 23.43 -49.72 -23.43
N GLY A 170 22.30 -50.41 -23.60
CA GLY A 170 21.90 -51.63 -22.88
C GLY A 170 22.38 -51.67 -21.43
N PHE A 171 21.70 -50.92 -20.55
CA PHE A 171 21.89 -51.06 -19.10
C PHE A 171 21.07 -52.23 -18.57
#